data_AF-A0A1I3I8W7-F1
#
_entry.id   AF-A0A1I3I8W7-F1
#
_cell.length_a   1.000
_cell.length_b   1.000
_cell.length_c   1.000
_cell.angle_alpha   90.00
_cell.angle_beta   90.00
_cell.angle_gamma   90.00
#
_symmetry.space_group_name_H-M   'P 1'
#
loop_
_entity.id
_entity.type
_entity.pdbx_description
1 polymer ?
#
loop_
_entity_poly.entity_id
_entity_poly.type
_entity_poly.pdbx_seq_one_letter_code
_entity_poly.pdbx_strand_id
1 'polypeptide(L)'
;MLGAGRRTAAAGCLLALLVGVVGVAGPPAATAGTLPVEPGGTGATLHLGAEPAERAERAERAEQDDRAAQPSRSSRRATPPTPPVVEPVEPALLQPLIEQVVQPPPAALPVLPPTPLPAAADFTVASFNVLGSNHTPRGSGWADGVTRARWASELVVRRGFDVVGLQEIQVDQLATVMAATGGAFTSYPPLGQRGTSVPQAIMWRVDTWDVLAATTFTIPFVGQQRAQAVVLLQHKASGQQVWFINVHLSPRRPRRDAEGERNAATALLVAQIRDLQTTGLPVVVTGDMNEKGEIFCDLALGTGLTAANGGSVVGGCRPPRARIDWIFGSPALTWTGFGYLEDSEVRRITDHPIAVAQVRAG
;
A
#
# COMPACT_ATOMS: atom_id res chain seq x y z
N MET A 1 45.21 -64.51 -9.40
CA MET A 1 45.73 -64.24 -8.04
C MET A 1 44.85 -63.14 -7.45
N LEU A 2 43.84 -63.50 -6.65
CA LEU A 2 43.78 -63.30 -5.18
C LEU A 2 44.00 -61.82 -4.80
N GLY A 3 43.08 -61.07 -4.19
CA GLY A 3 41.75 -61.33 -3.63
C GLY A 3 41.21 -60.04 -2.94
N ALA A 4 39.94 -60.11 -2.49
CA ALA A 4 39.24 -59.35 -1.43
C ALA A 4 39.48 -57.82 -1.30
N GLY A 5 38.49 -56.92 -1.30
CA GLY A 5 37.17 -56.97 -0.69
C GLY A 5 37.19 -56.33 0.71
N ARG A 6 36.55 -55.16 0.90
CA ARG A 6 35.77 -54.79 2.11
C ARG A 6 35.08 -53.42 1.98
N ARG A 7 33.78 -53.45 2.31
CA ARG A 7 32.88 -52.32 2.61
C ARG A 7 33.05 -51.92 4.08
N THR A 8 32.79 -50.65 4.42
CA THR A 8 32.25 -50.08 5.69
C THR A 8 32.50 -48.55 5.65
N ALA A 9 31.71 -47.64 6.19
CA ALA A 9 30.49 -47.67 7.00
C ALA A 9 29.81 -46.29 6.90
N ALA A 10 28.48 -46.28 7.02
CA ALA A 10 27.69 -45.08 7.24
C ALA A 10 27.84 -44.61 8.71
N ALA A 11 28.11 -43.33 8.92
CA ALA A 11 28.06 -42.70 10.23
C ALA A 11 26.69 -42.03 10.40
N GLY A 12 25.83 -42.65 11.20
CA GLY A 12 24.62 -42.05 11.73
C GLY A 12 24.99 -41.03 12.81
N CYS A 13 24.50 -39.80 12.65
CA CYS A 13 24.60 -38.77 13.67
C CYS A 13 23.32 -38.80 14.51
N LEU A 14 23.41 -39.36 15.71
CA LEU A 14 22.36 -39.40 16.72
C LEU A 14 22.42 -38.06 17.48
N LEU A 15 21.49 -37.14 17.20
CA LEU A 15 21.35 -35.91 17.98
C LEU A 15 20.40 -36.17 19.15
N ALA A 16 20.94 -36.25 20.36
CA ALA A 16 20.17 -36.37 21.59
C ALA A 16 19.44 -35.04 21.88
N LEU A 17 18.10 -35.10 21.97
CA LEU A 17 17.28 -34.05 22.56
C LEU A 17 17.54 -33.99 24.07
N LEU A 18 18.12 -32.89 24.55
CA LEU A 18 18.04 -32.48 25.95
C LEU A 18 16.83 -31.56 26.12
N VAL A 19 15.76 -32.11 26.72
CA VAL A 19 14.61 -31.35 27.21
C VAL A 19 15.02 -30.66 28.51
N GLY A 20 15.40 -29.40 28.42
CA GLY A 20 15.59 -28.52 29.57
C GLY A 20 14.29 -27.84 29.95
N VAL A 21 13.64 -28.30 31.02
CA VAL A 21 12.53 -27.61 31.68
C VAL A 21 13.10 -26.42 32.44
N VAL A 22 12.96 -25.21 31.91
CA VAL A 22 13.25 -23.97 32.64
C VAL A 22 11.97 -23.52 33.32
N GLY A 23 11.97 -23.57 34.65
CA GLY A 23 10.89 -23.08 35.49
C GLY A 23 10.74 -21.55 35.36
N VAL A 24 9.50 -21.13 35.13
CA VAL A 24 9.09 -19.72 35.08
C VAL A 24 8.98 -19.21 36.51
N ALA A 25 9.94 -18.37 36.92
CA ALA A 25 9.80 -17.53 38.11
C ALA A 25 9.03 -16.25 37.72
N GLY A 26 7.82 -16.09 38.25
CA GLY A 26 7.00 -14.90 38.05
C GLY A 26 7.58 -13.66 38.77
N PRO A 27 7.39 -12.45 38.23
CA PRO A 27 7.83 -11.23 38.88
C PRO A 27 6.96 -10.88 40.11
N PRO A 28 7.53 -10.28 41.16
CA PRO A 28 6.77 -9.82 42.31
C PRO A 28 5.90 -8.59 41.97
N ALA A 29 4.74 -8.53 42.61
CA ALA A 29 3.77 -7.45 42.50
C ALA A 29 4.37 -6.11 42.96
N ALA A 30 4.27 -5.09 42.11
CA ALA A 30 4.61 -3.72 42.46
C ALA A 30 3.46 -3.08 43.27
N THR A 31 3.78 -2.71 44.50
CA THR A 31 2.94 -1.90 45.39
C THR A 31 2.79 -0.48 44.86
N ALA A 32 1.54 -0.01 44.73
CA ALA A 32 1.19 1.36 44.41
C ALA A 32 1.61 2.32 45.54
N GLY A 33 2.64 3.13 45.28
CA GLY A 33 3.02 4.26 46.12
C GLY A 33 2.35 5.54 45.64
N THR A 34 1.46 6.09 46.46
CA THR A 34 0.83 7.40 46.28
C THR A 34 1.87 8.50 46.52
N LEU A 35 2.12 9.36 45.53
CA LEU A 35 2.94 10.56 45.70
C LEU A 35 2.06 11.77 46.06
N PRO A 36 2.54 12.71 46.90
CA PRO A 36 1.77 13.86 47.35
C PRO A 36 1.71 14.96 46.27
N VAL A 37 0.54 15.61 46.22
CA VAL A 37 0.25 16.81 45.44
C VAL A 37 0.67 18.03 46.28
N GLU A 38 1.59 18.84 45.77
CA GLU A 38 1.88 20.19 46.27
C GLU A 38 1.34 21.24 45.28
N PRO A 39 0.71 22.33 45.75
CA PRO A 39 0.21 23.40 44.89
C PRO A 39 1.13 24.64 44.89
N GLY A 40 1.24 25.29 43.73
CA GLY A 40 1.52 26.74 43.65
C GLY A 40 2.77 27.18 42.88
N GLY A 41 2.60 28.19 42.03
CA GLY A 41 3.70 28.94 41.40
C GLY A 41 3.45 29.35 39.95
N THR A 42 2.49 30.24 39.68
CA THR A 42 2.69 31.61 39.16
C THR A 42 3.48 31.78 37.86
N GLY A 43 2.75 32.14 36.79
CA GLY A 43 3.02 33.34 35.99
C GLY A 43 4.18 33.32 35.00
N ALA A 44 3.95 32.80 33.80
CA ALA A 44 4.68 33.21 32.60
C ALA A 44 3.74 33.26 31.39
N THR A 45 3.32 34.47 31.03
CA THR A 45 2.50 34.75 29.84
C THR A 45 3.38 34.63 28.59
N LEU A 46 3.37 33.46 27.95
CA LEU A 46 3.93 33.27 26.62
C LEU A 46 2.88 33.70 25.59
N HIS A 47 3.18 34.76 24.84
CA HIS A 47 2.41 35.17 23.66
C HIS A 47 2.47 34.06 22.61
N LEU A 48 1.41 33.24 22.55
CA LEU A 48 1.10 32.38 21.43
C LEU A 48 0.63 33.27 20.28
N GLY A 49 1.48 33.42 19.27
CA GLY A 49 1.11 34.02 17.99
C GLY A 49 -0.02 33.23 17.32
N ALA A 50 -0.90 33.95 16.63
CA ALA A 50 -2.11 33.44 16.02
C ALA A 50 -1.91 32.24 15.08
N GLU A 51 -2.63 31.16 15.41
CA GLU A 51 -3.49 30.29 14.58
C GLU A 51 -2.96 29.63 13.26
N PRO A 52 -2.90 28.28 13.21
CA PRO A 52 -2.75 27.48 11.99
C PRO A 52 -3.85 27.66 10.94
N ALA A 53 -5.02 28.17 11.32
CA ALA A 53 -6.17 28.37 10.44
C ALA A 53 -5.91 29.43 9.35
N GLU A 54 -5.21 30.52 9.68
CA GLU A 54 -4.88 31.57 8.70
C GLU A 54 -3.85 31.11 7.66
N ARG A 55 -3.06 30.08 7.97
CA ARG A 55 -2.09 29.50 7.03
C ARG A 55 -2.76 28.60 6.00
N ALA A 56 -3.85 27.93 6.39
CA ALA A 56 -4.68 27.12 5.49
C ALA A 56 -5.47 28.02 4.51
N GLU A 57 -6.09 29.11 4.98
CA GLU A 57 -6.82 30.03 4.10
C GLU A 57 -5.90 30.77 3.11
N ARG A 58 -4.66 31.08 3.51
CA ARG A 58 -3.66 31.69 2.59
C ARG A 58 -3.21 30.72 1.49
N ALA A 59 -3.20 29.42 1.75
CA ALA A 59 -2.88 28.41 0.76
C ALA A 59 -4.04 28.19 -0.23
N GLU A 60 -5.28 28.23 0.24
CA GLU A 60 -6.48 28.11 -0.63
C GLU A 60 -6.64 29.29 -1.59
N ARG A 61 -6.34 30.52 -1.15
CA ARG A 61 -6.39 31.72 -2.03
C ARG A 61 -5.33 31.68 -3.13
N ALA A 62 -4.13 31.19 -2.83
CA ALA A 62 -3.07 31.05 -3.82
C ALA A 62 -3.41 30.00 -4.90
N GLU A 63 -4.23 28.98 -4.57
CA GLU A 63 -4.66 27.93 -5.50
C GLU A 63 -5.80 28.38 -6.44
N GLN A 64 -6.64 29.33 -5.99
CA GLN A 64 -7.67 29.95 -6.84
C GLN A 64 -7.08 30.93 -7.87
N ASP A 65 -6.05 31.68 -7.51
CA ASP A 65 -5.43 32.66 -8.40
C ASP A 65 -4.65 32.00 -9.56
N ASP A 66 -4.02 30.84 -9.33
CA ASP A 66 -3.33 30.07 -10.40
C ASP A 66 -4.30 29.44 -11.42
N ARG A 67 -5.54 29.11 -11.00
CA ARG A 67 -6.59 28.62 -11.92
C ARG A 67 -7.14 29.71 -12.84
N ALA A 68 -7.09 30.98 -12.42
CA ALA A 68 -7.55 32.10 -13.23
C ALA A 68 -6.54 32.51 -14.32
N ALA A 69 -5.28 32.08 -14.21
CA ALA A 69 -4.20 32.50 -15.10
C ALA A 69 -3.92 31.57 -16.29
N GLN A 70 -4.61 30.44 -16.43
CA GLN A 70 -4.38 29.51 -17.54
C GLN A 70 -5.27 29.81 -18.76
N PRO A 71 -4.70 30.17 -19.93
CA PRO A 71 -5.48 30.38 -21.14
C PRO A 71 -6.03 29.05 -21.67
N SER A 72 -7.34 29.01 -21.93
CA SER A 72 -8.05 27.89 -22.53
C SER A 72 -7.46 27.53 -23.90
N ARG A 73 -6.73 26.42 -23.98
CA ARG A 73 -6.29 25.86 -25.27
C ARG A 73 -7.48 25.22 -25.97
N SER A 74 -8.02 25.94 -26.95
CA SER A 74 -8.98 25.44 -27.93
C SER A 74 -8.38 24.28 -28.73
N SER A 75 -8.78 23.05 -28.41
CA SER A 75 -8.46 21.87 -29.22
C SER A 75 -9.32 21.89 -30.49
N ARG A 76 -8.70 22.15 -31.64
CA ARG A 76 -9.33 21.94 -32.95
C ARG A 76 -9.64 20.45 -33.11
N ARG A 77 -10.94 20.14 -33.21
CA ARG A 77 -11.48 18.81 -33.46
C ARG A 77 -11.18 18.43 -34.92
N ALA A 78 -10.28 17.48 -35.13
CA ALA A 78 -10.09 16.86 -36.44
C ALA A 78 -11.26 15.90 -36.72
N THR A 79 -11.84 16.03 -37.91
CA THR A 79 -12.92 15.16 -38.41
C THR A 79 -12.38 13.74 -38.65
N PRO A 80 -13.05 12.67 -38.20
CA PRO A 80 -12.62 11.32 -38.49
C PRO A 80 -12.83 10.98 -39.98
N PRO A 81 -11.92 10.21 -40.61
CA PRO A 81 -12.08 9.76 -41.99
C PRO A 81 -13.19 8.70 -42.11
N THR A 82 -13.95 8.78 -43.20
CA THR A 82 -15.01 7.85 -43.57
C THR A 82 -14.44 6.45 -43.80
N PRO A 83 -15.04 5.37 -43.23
CA PRO A 83 -14.60 4.02 -43.51
C PRO A 83 -14.94 3.60 -44.95
N PRO A 84 -14.10 2.76 -45.60
CA PRO A 84 -14.38 2.24 -46.92
C PRO A 84 -15.59 1.29 -46.91
N VAL A 85 -16.42 1.43 -47.94
CA VAL A 85 -17.55 0.54 -48.22
C VAL A 85 -17.00 -0.83 -48.61
N VAL A 86 -17.31 -1.86 -47.81
CA VAL A 86 -16.99 -3.27 -48.12
C VAL A 86 -18.14 -3.85 -48.92
N GLU A 87 -17.87 -4.29 -50.15
CA GLU A 87 -18.86 -4.98 -50.98
C GLU A 87 -19.24 -6.34 -50.36
N PRO A 88 -20.52 -6.73 -50.41
CA PRO A 88 -20.97 -8.02 -49.89
C PRO A 88 -20.48 -9.17 -50.78
N VAL A 89 -19.75 -10.11 -50.18
CA VAL A 89 -19.31 -11.35 -50.83
C VAL A 89 -20.50 -12.29 -50.97
N GLU A 90 -20.73 -12.79 -52.19
CA GLU A 90 -21.84 -13.70 -52.52
C GLU A 90 -21.79 -15.02 -51.72
N PRO A 91 -22.93 -15.54 -51.21
CA PRO A 91 -22.95 -16.71 -50.32
C PRO A 91 -22.71 -18.08 -50.99
N ALA A 92 -22.40 -18.14 -52.28
CA ALA A 92 -22.56 -19.36 -53.08
C ALA A 92 -21.35 -20.32 -53.10
N LEU A 93 -20.26 -20.05 -52.38
CA LEU A 93 -19.01 -20.83 -52.51
C LEU A 93 -18.55 -21.59 -51.25
N LEU A 94 -19.34 -21.65 -50.16
CA LEU A 94 -18.93 -22.31 -48.91
C LEU A 94 -19.52 -23.72 -48.68
N GLN A 95 -20.30 -24.26 -49.61
CA GLN A 95 -21.05 -25.50 -49.35
C GLN A 95 -20.30 -26.85 -49.45
N PRO A 96 -19.18 -27.06 -50.17
CA PRO A 96 -18.62 -28.41 -50.27
C PRO A 96 -17.59 -28.79 -49.19
N LEU A 97 -17.28 -27.95 -48.21
CA LEU A 97 -16.21 -28.20 -47.22
C LEU A 97 -16.69 -28.71 -45.85
N ILE A 98 -18.00 -28.87 -45.65
CA ILE A 98 -18.58 -29.22 -44.33
C ILE A 98 -18.73 -30.73 -44.12
N GLU A 99 -18.57 -31.57 -45.16
CA GLU A 99 -19.09 -32.95 -45.10
C GLU A 99 -18.05 -34.06 -44.86
N GLN A 100 -16.76 -33.75 -44.64
CA GLN A 100 -15.71 -34.78 -44.64
C GLN A 100 -15.01 -35.11 -43.31
N VAL A 101 -15.46 -34.62 -42.15
CA VAL A 101 -14.87 -35.06 -40.86
C VAL A 101 -15.93 -35.21 -39.78
N VAL A 102 -16.75 -36.26 -39.87
CA VAL A 102 -17.54 -36.73 -38.71
C VAL A 102 -16.68 -37.72 -37.93
N GLN A 103 -15.82 -37.21 -37.04
CA GLN A 103 -15.26 -38.02 -35.97
C GLN A 103 -16.30 -38.14 -34.84
N PRO A 104 -16.47 -39.32 -34.21
CA PRO A 104 -17.31 -39.43 -33.03
C PRO A 104 -16.78 -38.47 -31.95
N PRO A 105 -17.67 -37.77 -31.22
CA PRO A 105 -17.26 -36.80 -30.21
C PRO A 105 -16.37 -37.49 -29.17
N PRO A 106 -15.23 -36.90 -28.80
CA PRO A 106 -14.39 -37.44 -27.72
C PRO A 106 -15.26 -37.58 -26.46
N ALA A 107 -15.09 -38.70 -25.76
CA ALA A 107 -15.79 -38.97 -24.51
C ALA A 107 -15.69 -37.73 -23.60
N ALA A 108 -16.84 -37.24 -23.14
CA ALA A 108 -16.93 -36.04 -22.33
C ALA A 108 -15.96 -36.16 -21.15
N LEU A 109 -15.00 -35.24 -21.07
CA LEU A 109 -14.12 -35.13 -19.91
C LEU A 109 -14.99 -34.96 -18.66
N PRO A 110 -14.63 -35.59 -17.52
CA PRO A 110 -15.36 -35.40 -16.29
C PRO A 110 -15.42 -33.90 -15.97
N VAL A 111 -16.64 -33.36 -15.94
CA VAL A 111 -16.88 -31.99 -15.51
C VAL A 111 -16.50 -31.93 -14.04
N LEU A 112 -15.35 -31.33 -13.73
CA LEU A 112 -14.98 -31.08 -12.35
C LEU A 112 -16.07 -30.18 -11.73
N PRO A 113 -16.48 -30.46 -10.48
CA PRO A 113 -17.40 -29.57 -9.79
C PRO A 113 -16.79 -28.15 -9.75
N PRO A 114 -17.59 -27.09 -9.92
CA PRO A 114 -17.09 -25.74 -9.84
C PRO A 114 -16.42 -25.53 -8.48
N THR A 115 -15.20 -25.01 -8.48
CA THR A 115 -14.52 -24.61 -7.24
C THR A 115 -15.40 -23.60 -6.52
N PRO A 116 -15.72 -23.80 -5.22
CA PRO A 116 -16.48 -22.82 -4.45
C PRO A 116 -15.80 -21.46 -4.52
N LEU A 117 -16.59 -20.38 -4.64
CA LEU A 117 -16.05 -19.03 -4.52
C LEU A 117 -15.39 -18.87 -3.14
N PRO A 118 -14.26 -18.15 -3.04
CA PRO A 118 -13.65 -17.85 -1.76
C PRO A 118 -14.65 -17.19 -0.82
N ALA A 119 -14.55 -17.49 0.48
CA ALA A 119 -15.31 -16.75 1.48
C ALA A 119 -14.86 -15.28 1.51
N ALA A 120 -15.72 -14.39 2.00
CA ALA A 120 -15.33 -12.99 2.20
C ALA A 120 -14.18 -12.88 3.22
N ALA A 121 -13.25 -11.95 2.97
CA ALA A 121 -12.20 -11.55 3.90
C ALA A 121 -12.52 -10.16 4.46
N ASP A 122 -12.39 -9.99 5.76
CA ASP A 122 -12.46 -8.69 6.44
C ASP A 122 -11.06 -8.35 6.99
N PHE A 123 -10.56 -7.14 6.71
CA PHE A 123 -9.24 -6.70 7.18
C PHE A 123 -9.15 -5.18 7.27
N THR A 124 -8.18 -4.67 8.04
CA THR A 124 -7.91 -3.23 8.17
C THR A 124 -6.65 -2.85 7.40
N VAL A 125 -6.74 -1.86 6.51
CA VAL A 125 -5.62 -1.31 5.76
C VAL A 125 -5.29 0.10 6.22
N ALA A 126 -3.99 0.44 6.25
CA ALA A 126 -3.52 1.79 6.57
C ALA A 126 -2.47 2.30 5.58
N SER A 127 -2.49 3.61 5.31
CA SER A 127 -1.40 4.35 4.66
C SER A 127 -0.72 5.22 5.71
N PHE A 128 0.59 5.04 5.89
CA PHE A 128 1.33 5.62 7.00
C PHE A 128 2.72 6.10 6.57
N ASN A 129 2.85 7.41 6.33
CA ASN A 129 4.16 8.05 6.21
C ASN A 129 4.72 8.19 7.64
N VAL A 130 5.84 7.52 7.92
CA VAL A 130 6.38 7.42 9.29
C VAL A 130 7.41 8.50 9.62
N LEU A 131 7.66 9.42 8.68
CA LEU A 131 8.69 10.45 8.71
C LEU A 131 10.10 9.84 8.89
N GLY A 132 10.94 9.92 7.85
CA GLY A 132 12.23 9.22 7.85
C GLY A 132 13.20 9.69 8.96
N SER A 133 14.13 8.84 9.41
CA SER A 133 15.17 9.24 10.39
C SER A 133 15.99 10.45 9.91
N ASN A 134 16.20 10.58 8.61
CA ASN A 134 16.84 11.75 7.98
C ASN A 134 16.06 13.07 8.17
N HIS A 135 14.77 13.02 8.49
CA HIS A 135 13.95 14.18 8.84
C HIS A 135 13.97 14.50 10.33
N THR A 136 14.63 13.68 11.15
CA THR A 136 14.74 13.85 12.60
C THR A 136 16.16 13.90 13.13
N PRO A 137 17.03 14.75 12.54
CA PRO A 137 18.31 15.03 13.16
C PRO A 137 18.09 15.68 14.53
N ARG A 138 19.12 15.59 15.39
CA ARG A 138 19.12 16.26 16.70
C ARG A 138 18.76 17.74 16.54
N GLY A 139 17.77 18.20 17.31
CA GLY A 139 17.30 19.58 17.29
C GLY A 139 16.16 19.87 16.29
N SER A 140 15.62 18.86 15.60
CA SER A 140 14.46 19.00 14.71
C SER A 140 13.14 19.31 15.42
N GLY A 141 13.08 19.16 16.75
CA GLY A 141 11.84 19.19 17.53
C GLY A 141 11.11 17.84 17.59
N TRP A 142 11.62 16.81 16.90
CA TRP A 142 11.11 15.45 16.96
C TRP A 142 12.00 14.55 17.82
N ALA A 143 11.40 13.49 18.38
CA ALA A 143 12.18 12.33 18.82
C ALA A 143 12.90 11.69 17.63
N ASP A 144 14.00 10.98 17.90
CA ASP A 144 14.77 10.31 16.86
C ASP A 144 13.93 9.24 16.13
N GLY A 145 14.31 8.95 14.88
CA GLY A 145 13.56 8.04 14.02
C GLY A 145 13.37 6.63 14.60
N VAL A 146 14.35 6.09 15.34
CA VAL A 146 14.26 4.76 15.97
C VAL A 146 13.24 4.76 17.12
N THR A 147 13.28 5.78 17.99
CA THR A 147 12.28 5.95 19.05
C THR A 147 10.87 6.03 18.46
N ARG A 148 10.67 6.82 17.41
CA ARG A 148 9.36 6.95 16.76
C ARG A 148 8.93 5.68 16.03
N ALA A 149 9.87 4.94 15.44
CA ALA A 149 9.59 3.65 14.82
C ALA A 149 9.07 2.62 15.83
N ARG A 150 9.58 2.65 17.08
CA ARG A 150 9.02 1.83 18.17
C ARG A 150 7.58 2.22 18.46
N TRP A 151 7.28 3.52 18.64
CA TRP A 151 5.91 3.98 18.84
C TRP A 151 4.99 3.65 17.66
N ALA A 152 5.50 3.74 16.42
CA ALA A 152 4.77 3.34 15.22
C ALA A 152 4.39 1.87 15.27
N SER A 153 5.30 0.97 15.67
CA SER A 153 5.02 -0.46 15.82
C SER A 153 3.94 -0.76 16.88
N GLU A 154 4.00 -0.07 18.02
CA GLU A 154 3.00 -0.19 19.09
C GLU A 154 1.62 0.29 18.61
N LEU A 155 1.59 1.40 17.87
CA LEU A 155 0.36 1.93 17.28
C LEU A 155 -0.22 0.97 16.25
N VAL A 156 0.58 0.40 15.35
CA VAL A 156 0.13 -0.59 14.36
C VAL A 156 -0.54 -1.78 15.05
N VAL A 157 0.12 -2.36 16.06
CA VAL A 157 -0.42 -3.51 16.80
C VAL A 157 -1.70 -3.13 17.54
N ARG A 158 -1.69 -2.01 18.29
CA ARG A 158 -2.83 -1.59 19.11
C ARG A 158 -4.04 -1.19 18.29
N ARG A 159 -3.85 -0.61 17.09
CA ARG A 159 -4.94 -0.22 16.18
C ARG A 159 -5.43 -1.38 15.31
N GLY A 160 -4.78 -2.54 15.37
CA GLY A 160 -5.23 -3.76 14.68
C GLY A 160 -5.11 -3.64 13.16
N PHE A 161 -4.07 -3.00 12.64
CA PHE A 161 -3.86 -2.95 11.19
C PHE A 161 -3.36 -4.30 10.68
N ASP A 162 -3.96 -4.80 9.60
CA ASP A 162 -3.58 -6.06 8.98
C ASP A 162 -2.55 -5.89 7.88
N VAL A 163 -2.70 -4.82 7.07
CA VAL A 163 -1.78 -4.44 5.99
C VAL A 163 -1.52 -2.93 6.06
N VAL A 164 -0.25 -2.54 6.00
CA VAL A 164 0.19 -1.14 6.14
C VAL A 164 1.14 -0.78 5.00
N GLY A 165 0.78 0.22 4.21
CA GLY A 165 1.72 0.91 3.33
C GLY A 165 2.52 1.94 4.11
N LEU A 166 3.83 1.75 4.19
CA LEU A 166 4.77 2.62 4.90
C LEU A 166 5.54 3.50 3.91
N GLN A 167 5.48 4.82 4.10
CA GLN A 167 6.30 5.78 3.33
C GLN A 167 7.37 6.40 4.22
N GLU A 168 8.51 6.75 3.62
CA GLU A 168 9.72 7.32 4.26
C GLU A 168 10.44 6.43 5.29
N ILE A 169 9.95 5.23 5.55
CA ILE A 169 10.60 4.30 6.48
C ILE A 169 12.06 4.02 6.06
N GLN A 170 13.01 4.29 6.95
CA GLN A 170 14.42 3.98 6.71
C GLN A 170 14.80 2.61 7.30
N VAL A 171 15.96 2.09 6.92
CA VAL A 171 16.39 0.72 7.28
C VAL A 171 16.44 0.50 8.79
N ASP A 172 16.93 1.49 9.54
CA ASP A 172 16.97 1.51 11.01
C ASP A 172 15.56 1.49 11.62
N GLN A 173 14.64 2.25 11.04
CA GLN A 173 13.25 2.30 11.48
C GLN A 173 12.53 0.99 11.16
N LEU A 174 12.65 0.44 9.95
CA LEU A 174 12.04 -0.83 9.60
C LEU A 174 12.59 -1.97 10.46
N ALA A 175 13.90 -1.99 10.71
CA ALA A 175 14.51 -2.96 11.64
C ALA A 175 13.91 -2.86 13.04
N THR A 176 13.69 -1.64 13.52
CA THR A 176 13.04 -1.39 14.81
C THR A 176 11.60 -1.87 14.83
N VAL A 177 10.81 -1.59 13.78
CA VAL A 177 9.42 -2.05 13.67
C VAL A 177 9.36 -3.57 13.65
N MET A 178 10.17 -4.24 12.82
CA MET A 178 10.19 -5.71 12.73
C MET A 178 10.61 -6.37 14.05
N ALA A 179 11.58 -5.79 14.75
CA ALA A 179 11.99 -6.29 16.07
C ALA A 179 10.89 -6.09 17.12
N ALA A 180 10.24 -4.93 17.13
CA ALA A 180 9.22 -4.58 18.13
C ALA A 180 7.90 -5.35 17.95
N THR A 181 7.57 -5.78 16.73
CA THR A 181 6.42 -6.65 16.48
C THR A 181 6.69 -8.13 16.79
N GLY A 182 7.93 -8.51 17.14
CA GLY A 182 8.27 -9.87 17.56
C GLY A 182 7.98 -10.95 16.51
N GLY A 183 8.01 -10.59 15.22
CA GLY A 183 7.68 -11.49 14.12
C GLY A 183 6.18 -11.61 13.80
N ALA A 184 5.30 -10.88 14.49
CA ALA A 184 3.87 -10.84 14.16
C ALA A 184 3.60 -10.18 12.78
N PHE A 185 4.54 -9.37 12.30
CA PHE A 185 4.50 -8.75 10.99
C PHE A 185 5.76 -9.09 10.20
N THR A 186 5.63 -9.05 8.87
CA THR A 186 6.75 -9.04 7.93
C THR A 186 6.55 -7.92 6.91
N SER A 187 7.54 -7.68 6.06
CA SER A 187 7.48 -6.61 5.06
C SER A 187 8.07 -6.98 3.71
N TYR A 188 7.63 -6.26 2.70
CA TYR A 188 8.29 -6.16 1.41
C TYR A 188 8.59 -4.68 1.08
N PRO A 189 9.83 -4.34 0.69
CA PRO A 189 10.98 -5.23 0.66
C PRO A 189 11.38 -5.75 2.06
N PRO A 190 11.98 -6.95 2.15
CA PRO A 190 12.52 -7.45 3.41
C PRO A 190 13.80 -6.70 3.79
N LEU A 191 14.12 -6.71 5.08
CA LEU A 191 15.39 -6.16 5.58
C LEU A 191 16.60 -6.87 4.98
N GLY A 192 17.65 -6.11 4.69
CA GLY A 192 18.94 -6.65 4.25
C GLY A 192 19.01 -7.10 2.79
N GLN A 193 17.93 -7.00 2.02
CA GLN A 193 18.00 -7.25 0.58
C GLN A 193 18.76 -6.12 -0.11
N ARG A 194 19.89 -6.45 -0.73
CA ARG A 194 20.70 -5.48 -1.46
C ARG A 194 19.93 -4.95 -2.67
N GLY A 195 19.94 -3.64 -2.86
CA GLY A 195 19.33 -2.99 -4.03
C GLY A 195 17.81 -2.76 -3.94
N THR A 196 17.17 -3.06 -2.81
CA THR A 196 15.75 -2.72 -2.60
C THR A 196 15.59 -1.40 -1.84
N SER A 197 14.66 -0.57 -2.32
CA SER A 197 14.28 0.69 -1.67
C SER A 197 13.33 0.39 -0.52
N VAL A 198 13.82 0.46 0.73
CA VAL A 198 13.00 0.35 1.94
C VAL A 198 12.01 1.53 2.15
N PRO A 199 12.27 2.78 1.70
CA PRO A 199 11.37 3.92 1.94
C PRO A 199 9.91 3.76 1.49
N GLN A 200 9.58 2.72 0.73
CA GLN A 200 8.22 2.37 0.31
C GLN A 200 8.01 0.89 0.60
N ALA A 201 7.68 0.57 1.85
CA ALA A 201 7.46 -0.80 2.27
C ALA A 201 5.96 -1.10 2.40
N ILE A 202 5.57 -2.35 2.16
CA ILE A 202 4.28 -2.89 2.56
C ILE A 202 4.56 -3.86 3.70
N MET A 203 3.86 -3.69 4.82
CA MET A 203 3.98 -4.53 6.00
C MET A 203 2.64 -5.24 6.26
N TRP A 204 2.65 -6.51 6.64
CA TRP A 204 1.41 -7.26 6.90
C TRP A 204 1.54 -8.27 8.04
N ARG A 205 0.41 -8.62 8.66
CA ARG A 205 0.30 -9.64 9.71
C ARG A 205 0.53 -11.04 9.13
N VAL A 206 1.50 -11.78 9.68
CA VAL A 206 1.91 -13.09 9.15
C VAL A 206 0.94 -14.23 9.51
N ASP A 207 0.12 -14.07 10.54
CA ASP A 207 -0.94 -15.01 10.92
C ASP A 207 -2.24 -14.79 10.11
N THR A 208 -2.40 -13.64 9.47
CA THR A 208 -3.55 -13.30 8.61
C THR A 208 -3.27 -13.58 7.13
N TRP A 209 -2.04 -13.36 6.66
CA TRP A 209 -1.73 -13.37 5.22
C TRP A 209 -0.53 -14.25 4.87
N ASP A 210 -0.63 -14.94 3.74
CA ASP A 210 0.51 -15.52 3.02
C ASP A 210 0.88 -14.61 1.83
N VAL A 211 2.18 -14.43 1.57
CA VAL A 211 2.65 -13.74 0.37
C VAL A 211 2.77 -14.74 -0.77
N LEU A 212 2.13 -14.42 -1.90
CA LEU A 212 2.19 -15.24 -3.12
C LEU A 212 3.15 -14.67 -4.16
N ALA A 213 3.25 -13.34 -4.23
CA ALA A 213 4.18 -12.65 -5.10
C ALA A 213 4.60 -11.31 -4.49
N ALA A 214 5.81 -10.87 -4.80
CA ALA A 214 6.29 -9.56 -4.42
C ALA A 214 7.21 -9.01 -5.52
N THR A 215 7.02 -7.75 -5.87
CA THR A 215 7.77 -7.06 -6.93
C THR A 215 7.78 -5.56 -6.67
N THR A 216 8.46 -4.81 -7.52
CA THR A 216 8.42 -3.35 -7.52
C THR A 216 8.19 -2.82 -8.92
N PHE A 217 7.53 -1.67 -9.02
CA PHE A 217 7.62 -0.81 -10.20
C PHE A 217 8.34 0.49 -9.82
N THR A 218 8.86 1.22 -10.80
CA THR A 218 9.71 2.39 -10.55
C THR A 218 9.04 3.65 -11.07
N ILE A 219 9.11 4.73 -10.31
CA ILE A 219 8.57 6.05 -10.67
C ILE A 219 9.65 7.13 -10.57
N PRO A 220 9.53 8.25 -11.31
CA PRO A 220 10.32 9.45 -11.02
C PRO A 220 9.97 10.00 -9.63
N PHE A 221 11.01 10.34 -8.86
CA PHE A 221 10.90 10.93 -7.53
C PHE A 221 12.11 11.81 -7.21
N VAL A 222 11.88 13.12 -7.06
CA VAL A 222 12.87 14.13 -6.63
C VAL A 222 14.19 14.03 -7.43
N GLY A 223 14.08 14.03 -8.75
CA GLY A 223 15.18 13.96 -9.70
C GLY A 223 15.86 12.59 -9.80
N GLN A 224 15.28 11.55 -9.22
CA GLN A 224 15.77 10.18 -9.25
C GLN A 224 14.65 9.22 -9.64
N GLN A 225 15.00 7.95 -9.80
CA GLN A 225 14.04 6.87 -9.96
C GLN A 225 13.87 6.15 -8.62
N ARG A 226 12.64 5.82 -8.24
CA ARG A 226 12.33 5.20 -6.95
C ARG A 226 11.38 4.03 -7.11
N ALA A 227 11.80 2.87 -6.61
CA ALA A 227 11.00 1.67 -6.57
C ALA A 227 9.85 1.80 -5.54
N GLN A 228 8.67 1.34 -5.93
CA GLN A 228 7.44 1.29 -5.15
C GLN A 228 7.04 -0.18 -4.95
N ALA A 229 6.61 -0.55 -3.76
CA ALA A 229 6.31 -1.94 -3.42
C ALA A 229 4.97 -2.42 -4.01
N VAL A 230 4.96 -3.66 -4.50
CA VAL A 230 3.78 -4.38 -4.96
C VAL A 230 3.82 -5.80 -4.40
N VAL A 231 2.76 -6.24 -3.72
CA VAL A 231 2.65 -7.61 -3.19
C VAL A 231 1.29 -8.22 -3.52
N LEU A 232 1.27 -9.51 -3.82
CA LEU A 232 0.06 -10.32 -3.82
C LEU A 232 -0.01 -11.07 -2.51
N LEU A 233 -1.05 -10.83 -1.74
CA LEU A 233 -1.31 -11.52 -0.49
C LEU A 233 -2.55 -12.41 -0.60
N GLN A 234 -2.50 -13.57 0.04
CA GLN A 234 -3.63 -14.46 0.22
C GLN A 234 -4.07 -14.46 1.68
N HIS A 235 -5.34 -14.14 1.92
CA HIS A 235 -5.94 -14.18 3.24
C HIS A 235 -6.09 -15.64 3.68
N LYS A 236 -5.46 -16.01 4.79
CA LYS A 236 -5.33 -17.41 5.23
C LYS A 236 -6.66 -18.08 5.51
N ALA A 237 -7.58 -17.37 6.16
CA ALA A 237 -8.84 -17.95 6.59
C ALA A 237 -9.84 -18.15 5.44
N SER A 238 -9.82 -17.26 4.44
CA SER A 238 -10.84 -17.25 3.38
C SER A 238 -10.32 -17.68 2.00
N GLY A 239 -9.00 -17.69 1.81
CA GLY A 239 -8.35 -17.95 0.53
C GLY A 239 -8.37 -16.76 -0.44
N GLN A 240 -9.01 -15.65 -0.08
CA GLN A 240 -9.12 -14.46 -0.94
C GLN A 240 -7.74 -13.88 -1.22
N GLN A 241 -7.48 -13.58 -2.49
CA GLN A 241 -6.22 -12.97 -2.93
C GLN A 241 -6.44 -11.50 -3.29
N VAL A 242 -5.50 -10.64 -2.89
CA VAL A 242 -5.56 -9.19 -3.08
C VAL A 242 -4.16 -8.66 -3.42
N TRP A 243 -4.06 -7.86 -4.48
CA TRP A 243 -2.86 -7.09 -4.76
C TRP A 243 -2.81 -5.83 -3.91
N PHE A 244 -1.66 -5.53 -3.33
CA PHE A 244 -1.40 -4.30 -2.59
C PHE A 244 -0.26 -3.54 -3.27
N ILE A 245 -0.48 -2.24 -3.49
CA ILE A 245 0.53 -1.31 -3.98
C ILE A 245 0.73 -0.23 -2.93
N ASN A 246 1.98 0.14 -2.66
CA ASN A 246 2.30 1.29 -1.82
C ASN A 246 3.18 2.27 -2.57
N VAL A 247 2.77 3.54 -2.61
CA VAL A 247 3.49 4.61 -3.31
C VAL A 247 3.82 5.82 -2.44
N HIS A 248 4.85 6.56 -2.85
CA HIS A 248 5.13 7.91 -2.37
C HIS A 248 5.52 8.78 -3.58
N LEU A 249 4.67 9.73 -3.97
CA LEU A 249 4.91 10.63 -5.11
C LEU A 249 5.71 11.87 -4.70
N SER A 250 6.39 12.51 -5.65
CA SER A 250 7.25 13.65 -5.39
C SER A 250 6.56 14.79 -4.63
N PRO A 251 7.13 15.27 -3.50
CA PRO A 251 6.59 16.42 -2.80
C PRO A 251 6.77 17.71 -3.61
N ARG A 252 5.89 18.70 -3.37
CA ARG A 252 6.01 20.02 -4.01
C ARG A 252 7.37 20.65 -3.70
N ARG A 253 8.09 21.07 -4.74
CA ARG A 253 9.39 21.77 -4.61
C ARG A 253 9.45 22.99 -5.55
N PRO A 254 9.66 24.22 -5.04
CA PRO A 254 9.65 25.43 -5.87
C PRO A 254 10.69 25.50 -7.00
N ARG A 255 11.76 24.70 -6.95
CA ARG A 255 12.90 24.76 -7.88
C ARG A 255 13.08 23.50 -8.73
N ARG A 256 12.10 22.61 -8.75
CA ARG A 256 12.10 21.39 -9.56
C ARG A 256 10.70 21.17 -10.13
N ASP A 257 10.62 20.49 -11.27
CA ASP A 257 9.35 20.09 -11.89
C ASP A 257 8.72 18.92 -11.11
N ALA A 258 8.36 19.17 -9.86
CA ALA A 258 7.72 18.17 -9.00
C ALA A 258 6.34 17.77 -9.53
N GLU A 259 5.68 18.67 -10.28
CA GLU A 259 4.40 18.41 -10.93
C GLU A 259 4.55 17.41 -12.08
N GLY A 260 5.49 17.65 -12.99
CA GLY A 260 5.79 16.72 -14.08
C GLY A 260 6.22 15.34 -13.57
N GLU A 261 6.96 15.28 -12.47
CA GLU A 261 7.29 14.00 -11.80
C GLU A 261 6.05 13.31 -11.24
N ARG A 262 5.14 14.02 -10.57
CA ARG A 262 3.87 13.43 -10.08
C ARG A 262 3.03 12.91 -11.23
N ASN A 263 2.87 13.68 -12.30
CA ASN A 263 2.05 13.28 -13.46
C ASN A 263 2.62 12.04 -14.17
N ALA A 264 3.94 11.99 -14.35
CA ALA A 264 4.61 10.80 -14.89
C ALA A 264 4.49 9.59 -13.96
N ALA A 265 4.65 9.78 -12.65
CA ALA A 265 4.51 8.72 -11.66
C ALA A 265 3.07 8.18 -11.58
N THR A 266 2.06 9.06 -11.64
CA THR A 266 0.64 8.70 -11.67
C THR A 266 0.32 7.88 -12.92
N ALA A 267 0.83 8.27 -14.09
CA ALA A 267 0.63 7.49 -15.31
C ALA A 267 1.20 6.06 -15.21
N LEU A 268 2.39 5.92 -14.61
CA LEU A 268 3.02 4.61 -14.36
C LEU A 268 2.22 3.78 -13.32
N LEU A 269 1.71 4.43 -12.28
CA LEU A 269 0.85 3.77 -11.29
C LEU A 269 -0.46 3.27 -11.94
N VAL A 270 -1.11 4.08 -12.79
CA VAL A 270 -2.31 3.67 -13.55
C VAL A 270 -2.01 2.46 -14.43
N ALA A 271 -0.87 2.46 -15.14
CA ALA A 271 -0.45 1.32 -15.95
C ALA A 271 -0.25 0.06 -15.09
N GLN A 272 0.48 0.18 -13.98
CA GLN A 272 0.71 -0.93 -13.05
C GLN A 272 -0.61 -1.50 -12.50
N ILE A 273 -1.57 -0.64 -12.13
CA ILE A 273 -2.87 -1.09 -11.63
C ILE A 273 -3.63 -1.86 -12.72
N ARG A 274 -3.67 -1.34 -13.95
CA ARG A 274 -4.34 -2.01 -15.08
C ARG A 274 -3.73 -3.38 -15.35
N ASP A 275 -2.40 -3.49 -15.31
CA ASP A 275 -1.70 -4.76 -15.50
C ASP A 275 -2.11 -5.77 -14.42
N LEU A 276 -2.16 -5.37 -13.15
CA LEU A 276 -2.61 -6.25 -12.07
C LEU A 276 -4.10 -6.61 -12.19
N GLN A 277 -4.95 -5.70 -12.65
CA GLN A 277 -6.37 -5.98 -12.89
C GLN A 277 -6.59 -7.07 -13.96
N THR A 278 -5.65 -7.30 -14.88
CA THR A 278 -5.73 -8.41 -15.86
C THR A 278 -5.71 -9.80 -15.19
N THR A 279 -5.22 -9.90 -13.95
CA THR A 279 -5.26 -11.14 -13.17
C THR A 279 -6.67 -11.50 -12.68
N GLY A 280 -7.64 -10.58 -12.78
CA GLY A 280 -8.98 -10.74 -12.23
C GLY A 280 -9.06 -10.60 -10.70
N LEU A 281 -7.95 -10.23 -10.04
CA LEU A 281 -7.87 -10.06 -8.59
C LEU A 281 -8.10 -8.59 -8.18
N PRO A 282 -8.69 -8.33 -7.01
CA PRO A 282 -8.82 -6.97 -6.49
C PRO A 282 -7.45 -6.35 -6.18
N VAL A 283 -7.36 -5.03 -6.33
CA VAL A 283 -6.17 -4.22 -6.05
C VAL A 283 -6.52 -3.22 -4.96
N VAL A 284 -5.61 -3.03 -4.00
CA VAL A 284 -5.61 -1.97 -2.99
C VAL A 284 -4.36 -1.13 -3.20
N VAL A 285 -4.52 0.20 -3.17
CA VAL A 285 -3.42 1.15 -3.31
C VAL A 285 -3.40 2.06 -2.10
N THR A 286 -2.27 2.12 -1.41
CA THR A 286 -1.98 3.06 -0.33
C THR A 286 -0.88 4.02 -0.76
N GLY A 287 -0.80 5.20 -0.16
CA GLY A 287 0.36 6.03 -0.36
C GLY A 287 0.22 7.47 0.09
N ASP A 288 1.37 8.11 0.28
CA ASP A 288 1.50 9.56 0.28
C ASP A 288 1.61 10.03 -1.17
N MET A 289 0.51 10.51 -1.71
CA MET A 289 0.42 10.92 -3.11
C MET A 289 0.96 12.33 -3.34
N ASN A 290 1.26 13.10 -2.28
CA ASN A 290 1.58 14.53 -2.37
C ASN A 290 0.61 15.35 -3.25
N GLU A 291 -0.61 14.84 -3.41
CA GLU A 291 -1.62 15.35 -4.34
C GLU A 291 -3.02 15.07 -3.79
N LYS A 292 -4.00 15.89 -4.19
CA LYS A 292 -5.40 15.77 -3.74
C LYS A 292 -6.33 15.45 -4.90
N GLY A 293 -6.82 16.48 -5.59
CA GLY A 293 -7.92 16.32 -6.54
C GLY A 293 -7.53 15.55 -7.80
N GLU A 294 -6.35 15.84 -8.34
CA GLU A 294 -5.88 15.28 -9.61
C GLU A 294 -5.63 13.77 -9.51
N ILE A 295 -4.91 13.33 -8.47
CA ILE A 295 -4.65 11.90 -8.26
C ILE A 295 -5.94 11.08 -8.12
N PHE A 296 -6.98 11.62 -7.47
CA PHE A 296 -8.27 10.95 -7.41
C PHE A 296 -8.86 10.76 -8.80
N CYS A 297 -8.87 11.81 -9.62
CA CYS A 297 -9.45 11.76 -10.96
C CYS A 297 -8.69 10.79 -11.87
N ASP A 298 -7.35 10.86 -11.85
CA ASP A 298 -6.50 10.03 -12.68
C ASP A 298 -6.64 8.55 -12.34
N LEU A 299 -6.61 8.20 -11.05
CA LEU A 299 -6.79 6.82 -10.63
C LEU A 299 -8.22 6.36 -10.90
N ALA A 300 -9.25 7.09 -10.47
CA ALA A 300 -10.64 6.65 -10.61
C ALA A 300 -11.06 6.50 -12.08
N LEU A 301 -10.75 7.48 -12.95
CA LEU A 301 -11.06 7.40 -14.38
C LEU A 301 -10.13 6.45 -15.13
N GLY A 302 -8.87 6.37 -14.72
CA GLY A 302 -7.87 5.53 -15.38
C GLY A 302 -8.08 4.04 -15.09
N THR A 303 -8.54 3.67 -13.90
CA THR A 303 -8.48 2.28 -13.42
C THR A 303 -9.82 1.77 -12.91
N GLY A 304 -10.82 2.64 -12.74
CA GLY A 304 -12.08 2.29 -12.10
C GLY A 304 -11.96 2.01 -10.59
N LEU A 305 -10.79 2.22 -9.97
CA LEU A 305 -10.67 2.14 -8.52
C LEU A 305 -11.54 3.20 -7.84
N THR A 306 -11.99 2.88 -6.64
CA THR A 306 -12.72 3.78 -5.75
C THR A 306 -11.81 4.22 -4.61
N ALA A 307 -11.93 5.47 -4.16
CA ALA A 307 -11.22 5.92 -2.97
C ALA A 307 -12.03 5.56 -1.71
N ALA A 308 -11.35 5.11 -0.65
CA ALA A 308 -12.01 4.70 0.58
C ALA A 308 -12.74 5.85 1.29
N ASN A 309 -12.33 7.10 1.04
CA ASN A 309 -12.99 8.32 1.51
C ASN A 309 -14.09 8.86 0.57
N GLY A 310 -14.45 8.10 -0.46
CA GLY A 310 -15.53 8.43 -1.38
C GLY A 310 -15.10 9.26 -2.59
N GLY A 311 -16.00 10.12 -3.07
CA GLY A 311 -15.88 10.79 -4.37
C GLY A 311 -16.72 10.12 -5.45
N SER A 312 -16.75 10.72 -6.64
CA SER A 312 -17.52 10.18 -7.76
C SER A 312 -16.91 10.54 -9.11
N VAL A 313 -17.04 9.66 -10.09
CA VAL A 313 -16.76 9.93 -11.50
C VAL A 313 -18.02 9.98 -12.37
N VAL A 314 -19.20 9.73 -11.75
CA VAL A 314 -20.49 9.78 -12.45
C VAL A 314 -20.87 11.24 -12.69
N GLY A 315 -21.13 11.59 -13.95
CA GLY A 315 -21.46 12.95 -14.37
C GLY A 315 -20.26 13.92 -14.30
N GLY A 316 -19.03 13.39 -14.26
CA GLY A 316 -17.79 14.15 -14.14
C GLY A 316 -16.98 13.76 -12.90
N CYS A 317 -15.68 14.06 -12.91
CA CYS A 317 -14.81 13.77 -11.76
C CYS A 317 -15.06 14.76 -10.61
N ARG A 318 -15.42 14.21 -9.45
CA ARG A 318 -15.71 14.91 -8.21
C ARG A 318 -14.93 14.26 -7.07
N PRO A 319 -13.69 14.71 -6.81
CA PRO A 319 -12.90 14.19 -5.70
C PRO A 319 -13.57 14.50 -4.36
N PRO A 320 -13.40 13.63 -3.34
CA PRO A 320 -13.81 13.94 -1.98
C PRO A 320 -12.87 15.00 -1.38
N ARG A 321 -13.24 15.54 -0.21
CA ARG A 321 -12.26 16.23 0.63
C ARG A 321 -11.20 15.23 1.08
N ALA A 322 -9.93 15.57 0.88
CA ALA A 322 -8.83 14.65 1.13
C ALA A 322 -7.58 15.34 1.64
N ARG A 323 -6.73 14.54 2.30
CA ARG A 323 -5.33 14.85 2.55
C ARG A 323 -4.50 14.32 1.37
N ILE A 324 -3.18 14.34 1.51
CA ILE A 324 -2.27 13.80 0.51
C ILE A 324 -2.05 12.29 0.67
N ASP A 325 -2.45 11.72 1.81
CA ASP A 325 -2.40 10.30 2.09
C ASP A 325 -3.72 9.62 1.67
N TRP A 326 -3.64 8.60 0.81
CA TRP A 326 -4.81 7.99 0.18
C TRP A 326 -4.87 6.47 0.37
N ILE A 327 -6.11 5.95 0.30
CA ILE A 327 -6.41 4.54 0.13
C ILE A 327 -7.41 4.43 -1.03
N PHE A 328 -7.05 3.66 -2.06
CA PHE A 328 -7.92 3.28 -3.17
C PHE A 328 -8.06 1.76 -3.25
N GLY A 329 -9.08 1.29 -3.95
CA GLY A 329 -9.08 -0.10 -4.40
C GLY A 329 -10.26 -0.47 -5.30
N SER A 330 -10.24 -1.73 -5.74
CA SER A 330 -11.15 -2.23 -6.77
C SER A 330 -12.62 -2.12 -6.36
N PRO A 331 -13.57 -1.93 -7.30
CA PRO A 331 -15.00 -1.88 -7.01
C PRO A 331 -15.57 -3.13 -6.32
N ALA A 332 -14.86 -4.26 -6.40
CA ALA A 332 -15.21 -5.50 -5.69
C ALA A 332 -14.92 -5.43 -4.18
N LEU A 333 -14.26 -4.37 -3.70
CA LEU A 333 -13.98 -4.12 -2.29
C LEU A 333 -15.03 -3.18 -1.71
N THR A 334 -15.51 -3.50 -0.52
CA THR A 334 -16.37 -2.60 0.25
C THR A 334 -15.54 -1.91 1.34
N TRP A 335 -15.63 -0.59 1.40
CA TRP A 335 -14.98 0.24 2.41
C TRP A 335 -15.93 0.57 3.55
N THR A 336 -15.45 0.44 4.78
CA THR A 336 -16.13 0.96 5.97
C THR A 336 -15.13 1.64 6.90
N GLY A 337 -15.66 2.49 7.79
CA GLY A 337 -14.90 3.21 8.83
C GLY A 337 -13.62 3.87 8.35
N PHE A 338 -13.65 4.48 7.15
CA PHE A 338 -12.55 5.32 6.70
C PHE A 338 -12.35 6.49 7.66
N GLY A 339 -11.10 6.79 8.00
CA GLY A 339 -10.74 7.97 8.78
C GLY A 339 -9.27 8.35 8.64
N TYR A 340 -8.96 9.58 9.06
CA TYR A 340 -7.60 10.05 9.28
C TYR A 340 -7.32 10.04 10.78
N LEU A 341 -6.37 9.22 11.23
CA LEU A 341 -5.91 9.26 12.61
C LEU A 341 -4.90 10.40 12.75
N GLU A 342 -5.16 11.34 13.65
CA GLU A 342 -4.33 12.53 13.86
C GLU A 342 -4.28 12.95 15.34
N ASP A 343 -4.54 12.02 16.26
CA ASP A 343 -4.47 12.29 17.70
C ASP A 343 -3.04 12.57 18.21
N SER A 344 -2.90 12.90 19.49
CA SER A 344 -1.60 13.26 20.08
C SER A 344 -0.57 12.13 19.99
N GLU A 345 -1.01 10.88 19.93
CA GLU A 345 -0.12 9.74 19.72
C GLU A 345 0.39 9.69 18.28
N VAL A 346 -0.46 9.93 17.28
CA VAL A 346 0.00 10.00 15.87
C VAL A 346 0.95 11.19 15.68
N ARG A 347 0.59 12.37 16.21
CA ARG A 347 1.37 13.60 16.05
C ARG A 347 2.75 13.60 16.71
N ARG A 348 3.03 12.68 17.64
CA ARG A 348 4.40 12.49 18.18
C ARG A 348 5.25 11.55 17.32
N ILE A 349 4.62 10.75 16.45
CA ILE A 349 5.29 9.76 15.59
C ILE A 349 5.64 10.37 14.24
N THR A 350 4.67 11.06 13.63
CA THR A 350 4.77 11.56 12.26
C THR A 350 4.09 12.92 12.11
N ASP A 351 4.48 13.67 11.09
CA ASP A 351 3.82 14.89 10.63
C ASP A 351 2.61 14.62 9.71
N HIS A 352 2.34 13.36 9.38
CA HIS A 352 1.20 12.94 8.57
C HIS A 352 0.05 12.38 9.42
N PRO A 353 -1.22 12.59 9.03
CA PRO A 353 -2.29 11.73 9.51
C PRO A 353 -2.12 10.32 8.94
N ILE A 354 -2.65 9.31 9.63
CA ILE A 354 -2.70 7.94 9.11
C ILE A 354 -4.07 7.72 8.47
N ALA A 355 -4.11 7.51 7.16
CA ALA A 355 -5.33 7.09 6.49
C ALA A 355 -5.59 5.62 6.83
N VAL A 356 -6.79 5.29 7.29
CA VAL A 356 -7.20 3.92 7.65
C VAL A 356 -8.57 3.61 7.08
N ALA A 357 -8.80 2.35 6.67
CA ALA A 357 -10.11 1.84 6.29
C ALA A 357 -10.25 0.36 6.67
N GLN A 358 -11.47 -0.06 7.01
CA GLN A 358 -11.82 -1.48 7.02
C GLN A 358 -12.29 -1.89 5.63
N VAL A 359 -11.89 -3.08 5.22
CA VAL A 359 -12.11 -3.63 3.89
C VAL A 359 -12.82 -4.96 4.01
N ARG A 360 -13.86 -5.13 3.20
CA ARG A 360 -14.43 -6.44 2.91
C ARG A 360 -14.16 -6.81 1.46
N ALA A 361 -13.54 -7.97 1.24
CA ALA A 361 -13.27 -8.53 -0.07
C ALA A 361 -14.04 -9.84 -0.24
N GLY A 362 -15.01 -9.89 -1.16
CA GLY A 362 -15.83 -11.08 -1.44
C GLY A 362 -17.31 -10.91 -1.12
#